data_AF-A0A371G7W2-F1
#
_entry.id   AF-A0A371G7W2-F1
#
_cell.length_a   1.000
_cell.length_b   1.000
_cell.length_c   1.000
_cell.angle_alpha   90.00
_cell.angle_beta   90.00
_cell.angle_gamma   90.00
#
_symmetry.space_group_name_H-M   'P 1'
#
loop_
_entity.id
_entity.type
_entity.pdbx_description
1 polymer ?
#
loop_
_entity_poly.entity_id
_entity_poly.type
_entity_poly.pdbx_seq_one_letter_code
_entity_poly.pdbx_strand_id
1 'polypeptide(L)'
;MSLDFDLDPRCQFKKERPLSVEELKEIQIGPYLTHRTKIDLNKACPKDPYPLPSINQLVDGTSDFSFLSFMDAYSGYNQIQMHP
;
A
#
# COMPACT_ATOMS: atom_id res chain seq x y z
N MET A 1 -0.08 -23.71 -14.87
CA MET A 1 -1.18 -22.83 -15.27
C MET A 1 -0.75 -21.43 -14.89
N SER A 2 -0.29 -20.66 -15.87
CA SER A 2 0.23 -19.31 -15.64
C SER A 2 -0.95 -18.39 -15.41
N LEU A 3 -1.08 -17.81 -14.22
CA LEU A 3 -2.05 -16.75 -13.96
C LEU A 3 -1.51 -15.49 -14.61
N ASP A 4 -2.00 -15.20 -15.82
CA ASP A 4 -1.68 -13.95 -16.51
C ASP A 4 -2.51 -12.85 -15.83
N PHE A 5 -1.89 -12.16 -14.88
CA PHE A 5 -2.48 -11.00 -14.24
C PHE A 5 -2.40 -9.87 -15.25
N ASP A 6 -3.50 -9.60 -15.95
CA ASP A 6 -3.66 -8.40 -16.77
C ASP A 6 -3.77 -7.20 -15.80
N LEU A 7 -2.64 -6.87 -15.18
CA LEU A 7 -2.49 -5.71 -14.32
C LEU A 7 -2.74 -4.48 -15.19
N ASP A 8 -3.60 -3.57 -14.74
CA ASP A 8 -3.74 -2.26 -15.38
C ASP A 8 -2.33 -1.71 -15.70
N PRO A 9 -2.01 -1.35 -16.95
CA PRO A 9 -0.67 -0.90 -17.32
C PRO A 9 -0.23 0.37 -16.56
N ARG A 10 -1.17 1.06 -15.90
CA ARG A 10 -0.90 2.16 -14.96
C ARG A 10 -0.41 1.65 -13.59
N CYS A 11 -0.78 0.43 -13.22
CA CYS A 11 -0.31 -0.30 -12.05
C CYS A 11 1.02 -1.01 -12.36
N GLN A 12 2.05 -0.22 -12.68
CA GLN A 12 3.41 -0.74 -12.63
C GLN A 12 3.77 -0.94 -11.16
N PHE A 13 3.72 -2.20 -10.70
CA PHE A 13 4.41 -2.60 -9.48
C PHE A 13 5.91 -2.47 -9.76
N LYS A 14 6.41 -1.23 -9.76
CA LYS A 14 7.84 -0.95 -9.75
C LYS A 14 8.38 -1.74 -8.58
N LYS A 15 9.29 -2.65 -8.88
CA LYS A 15 10.02 -3.47 -7.91
C LYS A 15 11.01 -2.58 -7.16
N GLU A 16 10.51 -1.49 -6.57
CA GLU A 16 11.25 -0.67 -5.63
C GLU A 16 11.36 -1.52 -4.37
N ARG A 17 12.60 -1.83 -3.98
CA ARG A 17 12.87 -2.42 -2.67
C ARG A 17 12.22 -1.50 -1.64
N PRO A 18 11.57 -2.04 -0.58
CA PRO A 18 11.19 -1.20 0.55
C PRO A 18 12.46 -0.48 1.01
N LEU A 19 12.50 0.84 0.87
CA LEU A 19 13.60 1.64 1.40
C LEU A 19 13.64 1.38 2.91
N SER A 20 14.83 1.14 3.45
CA SER A 20 14.96 0.92 4.89
C SER A 20 14.41 2.15 5.61
N VAL A 21 13.78 1.92 6.77
CA VAL A 21 13.13 2.98 7.55
C VAL A 21 14.14 4.08 7.94
N GLU A 22 15.43 3.74 7.96
CA GLU A 22 16.55 4.65 8.18
C GLU A 22 17.04 5.39 6.91
N GLU A 23 16.79 4.85 5.71
CA GLU A 23 17.14 5.48 4.41
C GLU A 23 16.14 6.56 3.96
N LEU A 24 14.99 6.69 4.64
CA LEU A 24 14.09 7.85 4.51
C LEU A 24 14.68 9.14 5.14
N LYS A 25 16.00 9.23 5.25
CA LYS A 25 16.67 10.43 5.72
C LYS A 25 16.91 11.36 4.53
N GLU A 26 16.02 12.34 4.43
CA GLU A 26 16.24 13.58 3.65
C GLU A 26 16.48 13.35 2.15
N ILE A 27 15.49 12.80 1.44
CA ILE A 27 15.46 13.00 -0.02
C ILE A 27 14.95 14.43 -0.25
N GLN A 28 15.87 15.36 -0.55
CA GLN A 28 15.50 16.71 -0.98
C GLN A 28 14.84 16.65 -2.37
N ILE A 29 13.53 16.43 -2.40
CA ILE A 29 12.72 16.53 -3.62
C ILE A 29 12.39 18.02 -3.84
N GLY A 30 13.39 18.77 -4.33
CA GLY A 30 13.23 20.12 -4.86
C GLY A 30 12.73 21.22 -3.89
N PRO A 31 12.63 22.47 -4.35
CA PRO A 31 12.41 23.66 -3.51
C PRO A 31 10.96 23.85 -3.00
N TYR A 32 10.06 22.89 -3.21
CA TYR A 32 8.67 23.00 -2.74
C TYR A 32 8.41 22.04 -1.57
N LEU A 33 8.14 22.64 -0.41
CA LEU A 33 7.96 22.07 0.93
C LEU A 33 6.69 21.21 1.11
N THR A 34 6.28 20.42 0.12
CA THR A 34 5.07 19.58 0.21
C THR A 34 5.35 18.23 0.89
N HIS A 35 6.61 17.82 0.98
CA HIS A 35 7.01 16.54 1.58
C HIS A 35 7.14 16.59 3.11
N ARG A 36 7.48 17.76 3.70
CA ARG A 36 7.74 17.90 5.14
C ARG A 36 6.46 17.75 5.97
N THR A 37 5.36 18.37 5.55
CA THR A 37 4.08 18.33 6.27
C THR A 37 3.43 16.94 6.30
N LYS A 38 3.54 16.15 5.21
CA LYS A 38 2.93 14.81 5.14
C LYS A 38 3.61 13.80 6.06
N ILE A 39 4.94 13.86 6.17
CA ILE A 39 5.71 12.99 7.08
C ILE A 39 5.43 13.34 8.53
N ASP A 40 5.30 14.63 8.84
CA ASP A 40 5.04 15.08 10.20
C ASP A 40 3.62 14.78 10.68
N LEU A 41 2.61 14.82 9.79
CA LEU A 41 1.25 14.35 10.11
C LEU A 41 1.21 12.85 10.44
N ASN A 42 1.88 12.01 9.64
CA ASN A 42 1.93 10.57 9.91
C ASN A 42 2.61 10.24 11.25
N LYS A 43 3.57 11.06 11.69
CA LYS A 43 4.22 10.92 13.01
C LYS A 43 3.32 11.37 14.16
N ALA A 44 2.46 12.37 13.92
CA ALA A 44 1.51 12.87 14.91
C ALA A 44 0.27 11.97 15.05
N CYS A 45 -0.08 11.21 14.00
CA CYS A 45 -1.17 10.25 14.03
C CYS A 45 -0.81 9.01 14.89
N PRO A 46 -1.74 8.51 15.73
CA PRO A 46 -1.58 7.22 16.38
C PRO A 46 -1.40 6.09 15.36
N LYS A 47 -0.65 5.05 15.75
CA LYS A 47 -0.50 3.85 14.93
C LYS A 47 -1.84 3.14 14.77
N ASP A 48 -2.04 2.55 13.60
CA ASP A 48 -3.23 1.75 13.30
C ASP A 48 -3.33 0.54 14.25
N PRO A 49 -4.46 0.34 14.94
CA PRO A 49 -4.68 -0.85 15.78
C PRO A 49 -4.95 -2.12 14.96
N TYR A 50 -5.21 -2.02 13.65
CA TYR A 50 -5.48 -3.15 12.77
C TYR A 50 -4.27 -3.46 11.89
N PRO A 51 -3.38 -4.38 12.32
CA PRO A 51 -2.24 -4.76 11.49
C PRO A 51 -2.74 -5.46 10.22
N LEU A 52 -2.03 -5.24 9.12
CA LEU A 52 -2.28 -5.97 7.88
C LEU A 52 -2.12 -7.48 8.12
N PRO A 53 -3.03 -8.32 7.59
CA PRO A 53 -2.94 -9.76 7.73
C PRO A 53 -1.66 -10.30 7.06
N SER A 54 -1.10 -11.35 7.64
CA SER A 54 0.05 -12.04 7.06
C SER A 54 -0.33 -12.66 5.71
N ILE A 55 0.53 -12.50 4.71
CA ILE A 55 0.27 -13.05 3.37
C ILE A 55 0.07 -14.57 3.40
N ASN A 56 0.80 -15.29 4.26
CA ASN A 56 0.63 -16.73 4.40
C ASN A 56 -0.78 -17.08 4.91
N GLN A 57 -1.33 -16.31 5.86
CA GLN A 57 -2.69 -16.54 6.35
C GLN A 57 -3.74 -16.29 5.26
N LEU A 58 -3.52 -15.30 4.38
CA LEU A 58 -4.39 -15.05 3.23
C LEU A 58 -4.32 -16.19 2.20
N VAL A 59 -3.12 -16.69 1.92
CA VAL A 59 -2.91 -17.81 0.99
C VAL A 59 -3.51 -19.10 1.54
N ASP A 60 -3.24 -19.45 2.79
CA ASP A 60 -3.79 -20.64 3.44
C ASP A 60 -5.32 -20.54 3.56
N GLY A 61 -5.85 -19.35 3.84
CA GLY A 61 -7.29 -19.11 3.89
C GLY A 61 -7.99 -19.18 2.53
N THR A 62 -7.24 -19.18 1.42
CA THR A 62 -7.79 -19.26 0.05
C THR A 62 -7.39 -20.55 -0.68
N SER A 63 -6.60 -21.43 -0.07
CA SER A 63 -6.01 -22.62 -0.71
C SER A 63 -7.04 -23.64 -1.19
N ASP A 64 -8.18 -23.71 -0.52
CA ASP A 64 -9.21 -24.73 -0.76
C ASP A 64 -10.25 -24.28 -1.80
N PHE A 65 -10.12 -23.07 -2.34
CA PHE A 65 -11.03 -22.53 -3.35
C PHE A 65 -10.54 -22.85 -4.76
N SER A 66 -11.42 -23.40 -5.59
CA SER A 66 -11.12 -23.77 -6.98
C SER A 66 -10.99 -22.57 -7.92
N PHE A 67 -11.58 -21.43 -7.55
CA PHE A 67 -11.53 -20.18 -8.31
C PHE A 67 -11.43 -18.99 -7.37
N LEU A 68 -10.59 -18.02 -7.75
CA LEU A 68 -10.45 -16.74 -7.08
C LEU A 68 -10.70 -15.62 -8.09
N SER A 69 -11.44 -14.60 -7.67
CA SER A 69 -11.63 -13.36 -8.42
C SER A 69 -11.05 -12.20 -7.63
N PHE A 70 -10.24 -11.37 -8.28
CA PHE A 70 -9.69 -10.16 -7.67
C PHE A 70 -10.55 -8.95 -8.02
N MET A 71 -10.74 -8.06 -7.05
CA MET A 71 -11.40 -6.76 -7.27
C MET A 71 -10.35 -5.65 -7.27
N ASP A 72 -10.48 -4.69 -8.19
CA ASP A 72 -9.67 -3.47 -8.17
C ASP A 72 -10.15 -2.53 -7.06
N ALA A 73 -9.28 -2.28 -6.09
CA ALA A 73 -9.52 -1.39 -4.97
C ALA A 73 -8.64 -0.12 -5.02
N TYR A 74 -8.09 0.23 -6.19
CA TYR A 74 -7.15 1.36 -6.35
C TYR A 74 -7.63 2.66 -5.71
N SER A 75 -8.92 2.98 -5.86
CA SER A 75 -9.53 4.20 -5.30
C SER A 75 -10.22 3.98 -3.96
N GLY A 76 -10.02 2.83 -3.30
CA GLY A 76 -10.74 2.47 -2.08
C GLY A 76 -10.57 3.48 -0.94
N TYR A 77 -9.35 4.02 -0.77
CA TYR A 77 -9.06 5.04 0.23
C TYR A 77 -9.93 6.30 0.09
N ASN A 78 -10.18 6.75 -1.15
CA ASN A 78 -10.92 7.98 -1.43
C ASN A 78 -12.42 7.86 -1.16
N GLN A 79 -12.91 6.65 -0.91
CA GLN A 79 -14.32 6.36 -0.63
C GLN A 79 -14.61 6.33 0.89
N ILE A 80 -13.57 6.33 1.73
CA ILE A 80 -13.72 6.31 3.19
C ILE A 80 -14.00 7.73 3.67
N GLN A 81 -15.13 7.91 4.33
CA GLN A 81 -15.49 9.19 4.93
C GLN A 81 -14.62 9.46 6.16
N MET A 82 -13.99 10.63 6.19
CA MET A 82 -13.23 11.10 7.35
C MET A 82 -14.18 11.68 8.40
N HIS A 83 -13.87 11.42 9.66
CA HIS A 83 -14.53 12.13 10.76
C HIS A 83 -14.18 13.64 10.65
N PRO A 84 -15.16 14.54 10.82
CA PRO A 84 -14.92 15.99 10.78
C PRO A 84 -14.00 16.48 11.90
#